data_AF-A0A1Y4WR56-F1
#
_entry.id   AF-A0A1Y4WR56-F1
#
_cell.length_a   1.000
_cell.length_b   1.000
_cell.length_c   1.000
_cell.angle_alpha   90.00
_cell.angle_beta   90.00
_cell.angle_gamma   90.00
#
_symmetry.space_group_name_H-M   'P 1'
#
loop_
_entity.id
_entity.type
_entity.pdbx_description
1 polymer ?
#
loop_
_entity_poly.entity_id
_entity_poly.type
_entity_poly.pdbx_seq_one_letter_code
_entity_poly.pdbx_strand_id
1 'polypeptide(L)'
;MEINIKNNLPLDILFLIRIKANEFKNEGIHEIDSYDIKDYLYSIKWKDVETKAMCDVIDDIMSLRFSEVFDYLKMKVIKEASTMNIDDFSDFIAK
;
A
#
# COMPACT_ATOMS: atom_id res chain seq x y z
N MET A 1 9.11 -2.74 -22.19
CA MET A 1 7.73 -3.25 -22.05
C MET A 1 7.00 -2.29 -21.14
N GLU A 2 5.85 -1.76 -21.58
CA GLU A 2 5.02 -0.88 -20.76
C GLU A 2 3.88 -1.68 -20.12
N ILE A 3 3.53 -1.30 -18.90
CA ILE A 3 2.43 -1.88 -18.13
C ILE A 3 1.38 -0.80 -17.94
N ASN A 4 0.12 -1.13 -18.24
CA ASN A 4 -1.00 -0.30 -17.83
C ASN A 4 -1.31 -0.59 -16.36
N ILE A 5 -1.08 0.39 -15.50
CA ILE A 5 -1.21 0.25 -14.04
C ILE A 5 -2.68 0.20 -13.63
N LYS A 6 -3.59 0.84 -14.38
CA LYS A 6 -5.04 0.84 -14.09
C LYS A 6 -5.72 -0.50 -14.37
N ASN A 7 -5.09 -1.35 -15.20
CA ASN A 7 -5.53 -2.72 -15.42
C ASN A 7 -4.97 -3.68 -14.36
N ASN A 8 -5.33 -4.96 -14.46
CA ASN A 8 -4.71 -5.99 -13.62
C ASN A 8 -3.20 -6.04 -13.86
N LEU A 9 -2.43 -5.88 -12.78
CA LEU A 9 -0.98 -6.00 -12.82
C LEU A 9 -0.56 -7.41 -13.28
N PRO A 10 0.53 -7.54 -14.05
CA PRO A 10 1.12 -8.84 -14.37
C PRO A 10 1.42 -9.67 -13.11
N LEU A 11 1.33 -11.00 -13.23
CA LEU A 11 1.60 -11.91 -12.11
C LEU A 11 3.00 -11.71 -11.51
N ASP A 12 4.00 -11.41 -12.33
CA ASP A 12 5.38 -11.18 -11.87
C ASP A 12 5.47 -9.94 -10.97
N ILE A 13 4.71 -8.88 -11.26
CA ILE A 13 4.65 -7.68 -10.43
C ILE A 13 3.91 -7.96 -9.12
N LEU A 14 2.80 -8.72 -9.17
CA LEU A 14 2.08 -9.14 -7.97
C LEU A 14 2.97 -10.01 -7.07
N PHE A 15 3.79 -10.88 -7.66
CA PHE A 15 4.76 -11.69 -6.95
C PHE A 15 5.86 -10.82 -6.32
N LEU A 16 6.37 -9.82 -7.04
CA LEU A 16 7.36 -8.88 -6.53
C LEU A 16 6.85 -8.11 -5.31
N ILE A 17 5.60 -7.64 -5.34
CA ILE A 17 4.97 -6.97 -4.19
C ILE A 17 4.91 -7.90 -2.97
N ARG A 18 4.60 -9.19 -3.18
CA ARG A 18 4.61 -10.19 -2.09
C ARG A 18 6.01 -10.44 -1.54
N ILE A 19 7.03 -10.49 -2.40
CA ILE A 19 8.43 -10.58 -1.97
C ILE A 19 8.78 -9.37 -1.10
N LYS A 20 8.41 -8.16 -1.52
CA LYS A 20 8.70 -6.94 -0.75
C LYS A 20 7.98 -6.93 0.60
N ALA A 21 6.73 -7.37 0.66
CA ALA A 21 6.04 -7.56 1.94
C ALA A 21 6.76 -8.57 2.86
N ASN A 22 7.30 -9.65 2.28
CA ASN A 22 8.07 -10.63 3.03
C ASN A 22 9.43 -10.10 3.50
N GLU A 23 10.06 -9.21 2.73
CA GLU A 23 11.27 -8.48 3.14
C GLU A 23 11.01 -7.66 4.40
N PHE A 24 9.94 -6.86 4.44
CA PHE A 24 9.55 -6.12 5.65
C PHE A 24 9.29 -7.05 6.85
N LYS A 25 8.67 -8.21 6.63
CA LYS A 25 8.48 -9.21 7.70
C LYS A 25 9.79 -9.72 8.27
N ASN A 26 10.79 -9.96 7.43
CA ASN A 26 12.12 -10.38 7.87
C ASN A 26 12.86 -9.28 8.64
N GLU A 27 12.52 -8.01 8.41
CA GLU A 27 13.01 -6.86 9.17
C GLU A 27 12.26 -6.65 10.51
N GLY A 28 11.35 -7.57 10.87
CA GLY A 28 10.58 -7.53 12.11
C GLY A 28 9.22 -6.81 12.00
N ILE A 29 8.81 -6.42 10.79
CA ILE A 29 7.55 -5.72 10.54
C ILE A 29 6.49 -6.74 10.10
N HIS A 30 5.72 -7.25 11.04
CA HIS A 30 4.72 -8.29 10.76
C HIS A 30 3.36 -7.77 10.27
N GLU A 31 3.11 -6.46 10.40
CA GLU A 31 1.79 -5.86 10.22
C GLU A 31 1.51 -5.37 8.80
N ILE A 32 2.52 -5.24 7.94
CA ILE A 32 2.34 -4.79 6.54
C ILE A 32 2.28 -5.99 5.61
N ASP A 33 1.23 -6.06 4.80
CA ASP A 33 1.05 -7.10 3.79
C ASP A 33 1.15 -6.58 2.34
N SER A 34 0.98 -7.49 1.38
CA SER A 34 1.04 -7.13 -0.05
C SER A 34 -0.11 -6.22 -0.49
N TYR A 35 -1.24 -6.24 0.20
CA TYR A 35 -2.38 -5.38 -0.08
C TYR A 35 -2.09 -3.94 0.35
N ASP A 36 -1.49 -3.75 1.52
CA ASP A 36 -1.07 -2.43 2.01
C ASP A 36 -0.06 -1.77 1.08
N ILE A 37 0.95 -2.53 0.64
CA ILE A 37 1.95 -2.05 -0.33
C ILE A 37 1.28 -1.67 -1.64
N LYS A 38 0.35 -2.51 -2.13
CA LYS A 38 -0.39 -2.22 -3.36
C LYS A 38 -1.21 -0.94 -3.21
N ASP A 39 -1.94 -0.78 -2.11
CA ASP A 39 -2.75 0.41 -1.83
C ASP A 39 -1.88 1.68 -1.80
N TYR A 40 -0.72 1.63 -1.15
CA TYR A 40 0.25 2.72 -1.18
C TYR A 40 0.72 3.06 -2.59
N LEU A 41 1.10 2.05 -3.39
CA LEU A 41 1.58 2.25 -4.75
C LEU A 41 0.52 2.95 -5.60
N TYR A 42 -0.75 2.52 -5.54
CA TYR A 42 -1.84 3.16 -6.28
C TYR A 42 -2.23 4.54 -5.74
N SER A 43 -2.24 4.74 -4.44
CA SER A 43 -2.69 5.99 -3.82
C SER A 43 -1.63 7.10 -3.84
N ILE A 44 -0.34 6.74 -3.89
CA ILE A 44 0.78 7.68 -3.79
C ILE A 44 1.66 7.66 -5.03
N LYS A 45 2.34 6.54 -5.32
CA LYS A 45 3.36 6.48 -6.38
C LYS A 45 2.76 6.53 -7.79
N TRP A 46 1.59 5.93 -7.98
CA TRP A 46 0.96 5.70 -9.29
C TRP A 46 -0.40 6.40 -9.43
N LYS A 47 -0.77 7.28 -8.50
CA LYS A 47 -2.09 7.90 -8.41
C LYS A 47 -2.61 8.46 -9.73
N ASP A 48 -1.75 9.16 -10.45
CA ASP A 48 -2.10 9.85 -11.69
C ASP A 48 -1.36 9.26 -12.91
N VAL A 49 -0.91 8.00 -12.81
CA VAL A 49 -0.14 7.31 -13.84
C VAL A 49 -0.99 6.21 -14.48
N GLU A 50 -1.15 6.27 -15.80
CA GLU A 50 -1.91 5.25 -16.54
C GLU A 50 -1.01 4.10 -17.03
N THR A 51 0.11 4.45 -17.66
CA THR A 51 1.10 3.49 -18.14
C THR A 51 2.48 3.83 -17.59
N LYS A 52 3.29 2.80 -17.39
CA LYS A 52 4.66 2.94 -16.88
C LYS A 52 5.54 1.82 -17.41
N ALA A 53 6.83 2.10 -17.62
CA ALA A 53 7.75 1.07 -18.03
C ALA A 53 7.92 0.02 -16.92
N MET A 54 8.04 -1.25 -17.31
CA MET A 54 8.15 -2.35 -16.34
C MET A 54 9.36 -2.19 -15.41
N CYS A 55 10.49 -1.67 -15.90
CA CYS A 55 11.66 -1.35 -15.07
C CYS A 55 11.31 -0.35 -13.97
N ASP A 56 10.61 0.73 -14.31
CA ASP A 56 10.25 1.76 -13.34
C ASP A 56 9.24 1.22 -12.31
N VAL A 57 8.35 0.31 -12.71
CA VAL A 57 7.43 -0.38 -11.77
C VAL A 57 8.21 -1.25 -10.79
N ILE A 58 9.20 -2.01 -11.28
CA ILE A 58 10.07 -2.84 -10.45
C ILE A 58 10.87 -1.97 -9.48
N ASP A 59 11.47 -0.88 -9.97
CA ASP A 59 12.25 0.05 -9.17
C ASP A 59 11.39 0.72 -8.09
N ASP A 60 10.17 1.15 -8.45
CA ASP A 60 9.22 1.72 -7.49
C ASP A 60 8.90 0.76 -6.35
N ILE A 61 8.76 -0.55 -6.62
CA ILE A 61 8.45 -1.58 -5.61
C ILE A 61 9.69 -1.90 -4.76
N MET A 62 10.83 -2.15 -5.40
CA MET A 62 12.04 -2.59 -4.71
C MET A 62 12.68 -1.48 -3.86
N SER A 63 12.53 -0.23 -4.28
CA SER A 63 13.01 0.94 -3.53
C SER A 63 12.11 1.36 -2.36
N LEU A 64 10.94 0.73 -2.18
CA LEU A 64 10.05 1.05 -1.06
C LEU A 64 10.76 0.85 0.27
N ARG A 65 10.69 1.88 1.11
CA ARG A 65 11.08 1.79 2.52
C ARG A 65 9.84 1.56 3.37
N PHE A 66 10.01 0.78 4.44
CA PHE A 66 8.96 0.56 5.43
C PHE A 66 8.31 1.86 5.91
N SER A 67 9.12 2.87 6.25
CA SER A 67 8.63 4.14 6.80
C SER A 67 7.62 4.82 5.88
N GLU A 68 7.81 4.73 4.56
CA GLU A 68 6.93 5.38 3.59
C GLU A 68 5.55 4.74 3.55
N VAL A 69 5.50 3.40 3.57
CA VAL A 69 4.24 2.66 3.60
C VAL A 69 3.55 2.86 4.96
N PHE A 70 4.31 2.83 6.05
CA PHE A 70 3.78 3.00 7.40
C PHE A 70 3.19 4.39 7.65
N ASP A 71 3.88 5.45 7.23
CA ASP A 71 3.38 6.82 7.36
C ASP A 71 2.10 7.02 6.55
N TYR A 72 2.02 6.42 5.35
CA TYR A 72 0.79 6.40 4.57
C TYR A 72 -0.36 5.72 5.30
N LEU A 73 -0.15 4.51 5.84
CA LEU A 73 -1.19 3.77 6.57
C LEU A 73 -1.67 4.55 7.80
N LYS A 74 -0.77 5.17 8.55
CA LYS A 74 -1.14 6.06 9.67
C LYS A 74 -2.02 7.21 9.21
N MET A 75 -1.63 7.91 8.15
CA MET A 75 -2.40 9.02 7.61
C MET A 75 -3.78 8.56 7.12
N LYS A 76 -3.87 7.37 6.52
CA LYS A 76 -5.12 6.77 6.05
C LYS A 76 -6.09 6.56 7.23
N VAL A 77 -5.63 5.92 8.30
CA VAL A 77 -6.43 5.70 9.52
C VAL A 77 -6.87 7.02 10.16
N ILE A 78 -5.99 8.02 10.25
CA ILE A 78 -6.34 9.34 10.79
C ILE A 78 -7.44 10.01 9.97
N LYS A 79 -7.34 9.94 8.63
CA LYS A 79 -8.37 10.50 7.74
C LYS A 79 -9.69 9.77 7.89
N GLU A 80 -9.68 8.44 7.91
CA GLU A 80 -10.89 7.64 8.11
C GLU A 80 -11.54 7.97 9.47
N ALA A 81 -10.76 8.01 10.55
CA ALA A 81 -11.25 8.38 11.88
C ALA A 81 -11.81 9.81 11.93
N SER A 82 -11.22 10.77 11.19
CA SER A 82 -11.75 12.14 11.11
C SER A 82 -13.13 12.24 10.45
N THR A 83 -13.52 11.21 9.71
CA THR A 83 -14.83 11.13 9.04
C THR A 83 -15.86 10.31 9.81
N MET A 84 -15.47 9.67 10.92
CA MET A 84 -16.36 8.87 11.77
C MET A 84 -17.08 9.77 12.79
N ASN A 85 -18.35 9.47 13.05
CA ASN A 85 -19.13 10.15 14.08
C ASN A 85 -18.99 9.43 15.42
N ILE A 86 -19.32 10.11 16.53
CA ILE A 86 -19.35 9.53 17.89
C ILE A 86 -20.23 8.27 17.94
N ASP A 87 -21.31 8.23 17.15
CA ASP A 87 -22.23 7.10 17.08
C ASP A 87 -21.58 5.83 16.51
N ASP A 88 -20.53 5.95 15.68
CA ASP A 88 -19.75 4.82 15.17
C ASP A 88 -18.85 4.18 16.25
N PHE A 89 -18.68 4.86 17.38
CA PHE A 89 -17.99 4.35 18.57
C PHE A 89 -18.94 3.90 19.68
N SER A 90 -20.26 3.87 19.42
CA SER A 90 -21.28 3.49 20.40
C SER A 90 -21.01 2.10 21.01
N ASP A 91 -20.51 1.15 20.23
CA ASP A 91 -20.09 -0.19 20.68
C ASP A 91 -18.92 -0.17 21.68
N PHE A 92 -18.10 0.88 21.69
CA PHE A 92 -17.00 1.07 22.64
C PHE A 92 -17.38 1.94 23.84
N ILE A 93 -18.38 2.82 23.68
CA ILE A 93 -18.86 3.74 24.72
C ILE A 93 -19.92 3.08 25.61
N ALA A 94 -20.72 2.15 25.06
CA ALA A 94 -21.71 1.40 25.80
C ALA A 94 -21.06 0.21 26.55
N LYS A 95 -20.32 0.51 27.62
CA LYS A 95 -19.93 -0.49 28.62
C LYS A 95 -20.29 -0.04 30.02
#